data_AF-A0A9C8L921-F1
#
_entry.id   AF-A0A9C8L921-F1
#
_cell.length_a   1.000
_cell.length_b   1.000
_cell.length_c   1.000
_cell.angle_alpha   90.00
_cell.angle_beta   90.00
_cell.angle_gamma   90.00
#
_symmetry.space_group_name_H-M   'P 1'
#
loop_
_entity.id
_entity.type
_entity.pdbx_description
1 polymer ?
#
loop_
_entity_poly.entity_id
_entity_poly.type
_entity_poly.pdbx_seq_one_letter_code
_entity_poly.pdbx_strand_id
1 'polypeptide(L)'
;MSSKPSPQIIVDGPGLTVSRRLDVTITVHATIDVDAASARRKATGWLVSEVGNLLLGGEPALVIGERTLWRVPVLLTSPERGVVGQIGAVDVDAATGEVLSDDTLIQELTERGHQAARSTSSPTE
;
A
#
# COMPACT_ATOMS: atom_id res chain seq x y z
N MET A 1 1.86 8.08 25.19
CA MET A 1 1.27 7.81 23.86
C MET A 1 0.41 6.56 23.98
N SER A 2 -0.92 6.70 24.02
CA SER A 2 -1.82 5.54 23.96
C SER A 2 -1.99 5.13 22.50
N SER A 3 -1.61 3.90 22.18
CA SER A 3 -1.92 3.27 20.89
C SER A 3 -3.44 3.13 20.79
N LYS A 4 -4.03 3.73 19.75
CA LYS A 4 -5.46 3.64 19.48
C LYS A 4 -5.73 2.24 18.93
N PRO A 5 -6.74 1.51 19.45
CA PRO A 5 -6.96 0.12 19.05
C PRO A 5 -7.28 0.03 17.56
N SER A 6 -6.64 -0.91 16.85
CA SER A 6 -6.99 -1.23 15.47
C SER A 6 -8.46 -1.70 15.42
N PRO A 7 -9.21 -1.36 14.36
CA PRO A 7 -10.58 -1.84 14.23
C PRO A 7 -10.56 -3.37 14.14
N GLN A 8 -11.18 -4.02 15.12
CA GLN A 8 -11.37 -5.46 15.18
C GLN A 8 -12.85 -5.78 14.98
N ILE A 9 -13.12 -6.74 14.11
CA ILE A 9 -14.45 -7.34 13.98
C ILE A 9 -14.40 -8.65 14.76
N ILE A 10 -14.92 -8.64 15.99
CA ILE A 10 -15.06 -9.84 16.82
C ILE A 10 -16.41 -10.46 16.49
N VAL A 11 -16.38 -11.72 16.05
CA VAL A 11 -17.58 -12.50 15.75
C VAL A 11 -17.68 -13.60 16.80
N ASP A 12 -18.58 -13.44 17.76
CA ASP A 12 -18.84 -14.41 18.84
C ASP A 12 -20.19 -15.12 18.64
N GLY A 13 -20.24 -16.43 18.87
CA GLY A 13 -21.49 -17.19 18.89
C GLY A 13 -21.31 -18.71 19.01
N PRO A 14 -22.26 -19.44 19.66
CA PRO A 14 -22.15 -20.88 19.91
C PRO A 14 -22.08 -21.73 18.63
N GLY A 15 -22.52 -21.19 17.50
CA GLY A 15 -22.42 -21.83 16.19
C GLY A 15 -20.98 -21.94 15.65
N LEU A 16 -20.04 -21.13 16.13
CA LEU A 16 -18.64 -21.14 15.67
C LEU A 16 -17.79 -22.24 16.32
N THR A 17 -18.18 -22.71 17.50
CA THR A 17 -17.47 -23.77 18.22
C THR A 17 -17.79 -25.16 17.64
N VAL A 18 -18.89 -25.26 16.88
CA VAL A 18 -19.42 -26.55 16.38
C VAL A 18 -19.58 -26.57 14.84
N SER A 19 -19.75 -25.41 14.19
CA SER A 19 -19.84 -25.33 12.73
C SER A 19 -18.46 -25.19 12.08
N ARG A 20 -18.25 -25.88 10.95
CA ARG A 20 -17.06 -25.73 10.10
C ARG A 20 -17.16 -24.60 9.07
N ARG A 21 -18.29 -23.87 9.05
CA ARG A 21 -18.56 -22.80 8.10
C ARG A 21 -19.08 -21.59 8.84
N LEU A 22 -18.45 -20.45 8.60
CA LEU A 22 -18.83 -19.13 9.08
C LEU A 22 -19.11 -18.27 7.84
N ASP A 23 -20.36 -17.87 7.66
CA ASP A 23 -20.76 -16.90 6.64
C ASP A 23 -20.90 -15.52 7.32
N VAL A 24 -20.09 -14.54 6.91
CA VAL A 24 -20.11 -13.17 7.43
C VAL A 24 -20.31 -12.21 6.26
N THR A 25 -21.31 -11.35 6.37
CA THR A 25 -21.54 -10.23 5.44
C THR A 25 -21.18 -8.92 6.14
N ILE A 26 -20.22 -8.18 5.58
CA ILE A 26 -19.81 -6.87 6.07
C ILE A 26 -20.25 -5.83 5.03
N THR A 27 -21.11 -4.91 5.43
CA THR A 27 -21.50 -3.76 4.61
C THR A 27 -20.78 -2.53 5.13
N VAL A 28 -19.97 -1.90 4.27
CA VAL A 28 -19.24 -0.67 4.59
C VAL A 28 -19.86 0.47 3.79
N HIS A 29 -20.24 1.54 4.47
CA HIS A 29 -20.62 2.81 3.86
C HIS A 29 -19.46 3.79 4.01
N ALA A 30 -18.74 4.02 2.92
CA ALA A 30 -17.65 4.99 2.85
C ALA A 30 -17.80 5.83 1.59
N THR A 31 -17.46 7.11 1.69
CA THR A 31 -17.32 7.97 0.52
C THR A 31 -15.94 7.71 -0.09
N ILE A 32 -15.91 7.38 -1.38
CA ILE A 32 -14.70 7.16 -2.17
C ILE A 32 -14.76 8.14 -3.34
N ASP A 33 -14.07 9.27 -3.20
CA ASP A 33 -14.04 10.32 -4.22
C ASP A 33 -12.87 10.14 -5.20
N VAL A 34 -11.83 9.42 -4.77
CA VAL A 34 -10.68 9.06 -5.57
C VAL A 34 -10.74 7.58 -5.90
N ASP A 35 -10.79 7.25 -7.19
CA ASP A 35 -10.74 5.86 -7.65
C ASP A 35 -9.30 5.29 -7.58
N ALA A 36 -9.19 3.95 -7.68
CA ALA A 36 -7.91 3.25 -7.62
C ALA A 36 -6.92 3.76 -8.69
N ALA A 37 -7.38 3.96 -9.93
CA ALA A 37 -6.53 4.43 -11.01
C ALA A 37 -5.94 5.82 -10.72
N SER A 38 -6.74 6.72 -10.17
CA SER A 38 -6.30 8.06 -9.77
C SER A 38 -5.38 8.03 -8.57
N ALA A 39 -5.65 7.19 -7.57
CA ALA A 39 -4.75 6.98 -6.43
C ALA A 39 -3.37 6.48 -6.90
N ARG A 40 -3.34 5.48 -7.79
CA ARG A 40 -2.10 4.96 -8.38
C ARG A 40 -1.32 6.04 -9.13
N ARG A 41 -2.00 6.88 -9.92
CA ARG A 41 -1.37 8.00 -10.64
C ARG A 41 -0.78 9.03 -9.68
N LYS A 42 -1.52 9.42 -8.64
CA LYS A 42 -1.05 10.38 -7.62
C LYS A 42 0.16 9.84 -6.87
N ALA A 43 0.10 8.59 -6.42
CA ALA A 43 1.23 7.90 -5.79
C ALA A 43 2.45 7.84 -6.72
N THR A 44 2.27 7.48 -8.00
CA THR A 44 3.36 7.45 -8.99
C THR A 44 3.99 8.83 -9.18
N GLY A 45 3.17 9.88 -9.30
CA GLY A 45 3.66 11.24 -9.44
C GLY A 45 4.52 11.66 -8.25
N TRP A 46 4.04 11.39 -7.02
CA TRP A 46 4.78 11.67 -5.79
C TRP A 46 6.08 10.86 -5.68
N LEU A 47 6.06 9.57 -6.01
CA LEU A 47 7.25 8.72 -5.99
C LEU A 47 8.35 9.28 -6.90
N VAL A 48 7.98 9.71 -8.11
CA VAL A 48 8.93 10.28 -9.07
C VAL A 48 9.48 11.63 -8.61
N SER A 49 8.68 12.46 -7.94
CA SER A 49 9.11 13.78 -7.48
C SER A 49 9.93 13.75 -6.20
N GLU A 50 9.55 12.91 -5.22
CA GLU A 50 10.12 12.95 -3.87
C GLU A 50 11.12 11.82 -3.57
N VAL A 51 11.04 10.69 -4.29
CA VAL A 51 11.80 9.48 -3.94
C VAL A 51 12.77 9.06 -5.04
N GLY A 52 12.29 8.86 -6.26
CA GLY A 52 13.14 8.44 -7.37
C GLY A 52 12.38 8.11 -8.66
N ASN A 53 13.01 8.39 -9.78
CA ASN A 53 12.43 8.28 -11.13
C ASN A 53 12.26 6.84 -11.65
N LEU A 54 12.83 5.84 -10.97
CA LEU A 54 12.67 4.42 -11.32
C LEU A 54 11.55 3.73 -10.54
N LEU A 55 10.70 4.50 -9.87
CA LEU A 55 9.62 3.97 -9.04
C LEU A 55 8.26 4.14 -9.71
N LEU A 56 7.38 3.17 -9.49
CA LEU A 56 6.03 3.13 -10.04
C LEU A 56 5.04 2.67 -8.98
N GLY A 57 3.85 3.28 -8.95
CA GLY A 57 2.74 2.76 -8.15
C GLY A 57 2.19 1.46 -8.75
N GLY A 58 2.02 0.44 -7.91
CA GLY A 58 1.39 -0.84 -8.26
C GLY A 58 -0.14 -0.79 -8.20
N GLU A 59 -0.76 -1.97 -8.21
CA GLU A 59 -2.22 -2.09 -8.12
C GLU A 59 -2.70 -1.72 -6.70
N PRO A 60 -3.59 -0.72 -6.54
CA PRO A 60 -4.02 -0.28 -5.22
C PRO A 60 -4.99 -1.26 -4.55
N ALA A 61 -4.85 -1.39 -3.23
CA ALA A 61 -5.83 -2.07 -2.39
C ALA A 61 -6.56 -1.04 -1.52
N LEU A 62 -7.89 -1.17 -1.41
CA LEU A 62 -8.67 -0.33 -0.50
C LEU A 62 -8.50 -0.85 0.93
N VAL A 63 -8.02 0.01 1.82
CA VAL A 63 -7.86 -0.26 3.25
C VAL A 63 -8.91 0.54 4.01
N ILE A 64 -9.80 -0.17 4.69
CA ILE A 64 -10.84 0.42 5.53
C ILE A 64 -10.36 0.40 6.99
N GLY A 65 -10.05 1.58 7.53
CA GLY A 65 -9.68 1.77 8.93
C GLY A 65 -10.36 3.01 9.53
N GLU A 66 -9.65 3.78 10.34
CA GLU A 66 -10.14 5.11 10.77
C GLU A 66 -10.29 6.08 9.60
N ARG A 67 -9.49 5.87 8.54
CA ARG A 67 -9.60 6.51 7.25
C ARG A 67 -9.74 5.43 6.18
N THR A 68 -10.43 5.77 5.11
CA THR A 68 -10.49 4.94 3.90
C THR A 68 -9.32 5.34 3.02
N LEU A 69 -8.40 4.40 2.78
CA LEU A 69 -7.14 4.67 2.11
C LEU A 69 -6.97 3.72 0.91
N TRP A 70 -6.35 4.21 -0.14
CA TRP A 70 -5.76 3.37 -1.18
C TRP A 70 -4.31 3.09 -0.81
N ARG A 71 -4.00 1.85 -0.46
CA ARG A 71 -2.62 1.40 -0.29
C ARG A 71 -2.04 1.02 -1.65
N VAL A 72 -1.07 1.79 -2.11
CA VAL A 72 -0.43 1.61 -3.41
C VAL A 72 0.95 0.97 -3.20
N PRO A 73 1.21 -0.25 -3.70
CA PRO A 73 2.55 -0.83 -3.68
C PRO A 73 3.56 0.07 -4.38
N VAL A 74 4.77 0.19 -3.84
CA VAL A 74 5.89 0.89 -4.50
C VAL A 74 6.74 -0.14 -5.23
N LEU A 75 6.75 -0.06 -6.55
CA LEU A 75 7.48 -0.98 -7.42
C LEU A 75 8.77 -0.32 -7.91
N LEU A 76 9.89 -1.00 -7.72
CA LEU A 76 11.15 -0.65 -8.38
C LEU A 76 11.12 -1.17 -9.81
N THR A 77 11.56 -0.33 -10.74
CA THR A 77 11.67 -0.66 -12.16
C THR A 77 13.08 -0.49 -12.68
N SER A 78 13.38 -1.18 -13.78
CA SER A 78 14.62 -1.07 -14.55
C SER A 78 14.26 -0.91 -16.03
N PRO A 79 14.93 -0.03 -16.79
CA PRO A 79 14.71 0.10 -18.23
C PRO A 79 14.86 -1.22 -18.99
N GLU A 80 15.76 -2.10 -18.55
CA GLU A 80 16.05 -3.38 -19.23
C GLU A 80 15.09 -4.51 -18.83
N ARG A 81 14.60 -4.50 -17.58
CA ARG A 81 13.86 -5.65 -17.00
C ARG A 81 12.40 -5.34 -16.70
N GLY A 82 11.96 -4.09 -16.84
CA GLY A 82 10.63 -3.66 -16.40
C GLY A 82 10.55 -3.66 -14.87
N VAL A 83 9.48 -4.21 -14.29
CA VAL A 83 9.31 -4.29 -12.83
C VAL A 83 10.31 -5.29 -12.24
N VAL A 84 11.12 -4.81 -11.31
CA VAL A 84 12.15 -5.59 -10.60
C VAL A 84 11.57 -6.23 -9.34
N GLY A 85 10.72 -5.49 -8.61
CA GLY A 85 10.09 -5.97 -7.39
C GLY A 85 9.44 -4.86 -6.59
N GLN A 86 8.71 -5.24 -5.54
CA GLN A 86 8.10 -4.30 -4.60
C GLN A 86 9.09 -3.95 -3.48
N ILE A 87 9.22 -2.66 -3.17
CA ILE A 87 10.13 -2.14 -2.12
C ILE A 87 9.38 -1.49 -0.95
N GLY A 88 8.04 -1.39 -1.03
CA GLY A 88 7.22 -0.81 0.02
C GLY A 88 5.79 -0.57 -0.44
N ALA A 89 5.12 0.36 0.22
CA ALA A 89 3.81 0.87 -0.15
C ALA A 89 3.68 2.32 0.32
N VAL A 90 2.80 3.09 -0.32
CA VAL A 90 2.37 4.42 0.11
C VAL A 90 0.86 4.45 0.17
N ASP A 91 0.32 5.13 1.18
CA ASP A 91 -1.12 5.27 1.34
C ASP A 91 -1.60 6.59 0.73
N VAL A 92 -2.72 6.54 0.03
CA VAL A 92 -3.39 7.70 -0.57
C VAL A 92 -4.78 7.82 0.06
N ASP A 93 -5.12 8.99 0.58
CA ASP A 93 -6.44 9.22 1.16
C ASP A 93 -7.54 9.05 0.09
N ALA A 94 -8.53 8.18 0.32
CA ALA A 94 -9.54 7.87 -0.70
C ALA A 94 -10.58 8.98 -0.90
N ALA A 95 -10.66 9.95 0.01
CA ALA A 95 -11.54 11.11 -0.12
C ALA A 95 -10.81 12.30 -0.76
N THR A 96 -9.58 12.59 -0.34
CA THR A 96 -8.84 13.79 -0.83
C THR A 96 -7.86 13.46 -1.95
N GLY A 97 -7.37 12.22 -1.99
CA GLY A 97 -6.25 11.79 -2.80
C GLY A 97 -4.91 12.38 -2.38
N GLU A 98 -4.81 12.87 -1.15
CA GLU A 98 -3.54 13.23 -0.54
C GLU A 98 -2.66 11.98 -0.40
N VAL A 99 -1.39 12.08 -0.81
CA VAL A 99 -0.40 11.03 -0.58
C VAL A 99 0.13 11.18 0.83
N LEU A 100 -0.20 10.23 1.70
CA LEU A 100 0.19 10.25 3.11
C LEU A 100 1.65 9.82 3.21
N SER A 101 2.52 10.78 3.47
CA SER A 101 3.97 10.57 3.52
C SER A 101 4.63 11.47 4.56
N ASP A 102 5.78 11.01 5.05
CA ASP A 102 6.71 11.76 5.89
C ASP A 102 8.15 11.47 5.46
N ASP A 103 9.10 12.21 6.05
CA ASP A 103 10.54 12.04 5.74
C ASP A 103 11.03 10.62 6.04
N THR A 104 10.45 9.96 7.04
CA THR A 104 10.79 8.59 7.41
C THR A 104 10.45 7.63 6.28
N LEU A 105 9.24 7.73 5.70
CA LEU A 105 8.82 6.90 4.58
C LEU A 105 9.71 7.14 3.35
N ILE A 106 10.05 8.40 3.05
CA ILE A 106 10.93 8.73 1.93
C ILE A 106 12.30 8.07 2.12
N GLN A 107 12.88 8.18 3.31
CA GLN A 107 14.17 7.58 3.63
C GLN A 107 14.12 6.05 3.52
N GLU A 108 13.08 5.41 4.06
CA GLU A 108 12.92 3.95 3.97
C GLU A 108 12.80 3.45 2.53
N LEU A 109 11.97 4.12 1.71
CA LEU A 109 11.78 3.73 0.30
C LEU A 109 13.07 3.94 -0.50
N THR A 110 13.78 5.03 -0.24
CA THR A 110 15.08 5.31 -0.87
C THR A 110 16.08 4.21 -0.54
N GLU A 111 16.25 3.88 0.75
CA GLU A 111 17.18 2.87 1.20
C GLU A 111 16.85 1.47 0.65
N ARG A 112 15.58 1.06 0.71
CA ARG A 112 15.14 -0.23 0.15
C ARG A 112 15.34 -0.27 -1.37
N GLY A 113 15.11 0.84 -2.07
CA GLY A 113 15.38 0.98 -3.51
C GLY A 113 16.85 0.75 -3.84
N HIS A 114 17.77 1.39 -3.12
CA HIS A 114 19.22 1.20 -3.28
C HIS A 114 19.65 -0.24 -2.97
N GLN A 115 19.11 -0.85 -1.92
CA GLN A 115 19.42 -2.24 -1.57
C GLN A 115 18.96 -3.21 -2.66
N ALA A 116 17.72 -3.06 -3.15
CA ALA A 116 17.18 -3.89 -4.23
C ALA A 116 17.96 -3.73 -5.55
N ALA A 117 18.39 -2.52 -5.88
CA ALA A 117 19.23 -2.27 -7.06
C ALA A 117 20.58 -3.01 -6.99
N ARG A 118 21.24 -3.05 -5.82
CA ARG A 118 22.52 -3.75 -5.64
C ARG A 118 22.37 -5.27 -5.70
N SER A 119 21.27 -5.81 -5.15
CA SER A 119 21.02 -7.26 -5.17
C SER A 119 20.74 -7.79 -6.57
N THR A 120 20.31 -6.94 -7.50
CA THR A 120 19.93 -7.34 -8.86
C THR A 120 21.06 -7.18 -9.89
N SER A 121 22.17 -6.53 -9.48
CA SER A 121 23.40 -6.33 -10.28
C SER A 121 24.48 -7.39 -10.04
N SER A 122 24.23 -8.42 -9.22
CA SER A 122 25.17 -9.55 -9.11
C SER A 122 25.05 -10.42 -10.36
N PRO A 123 26.13 -10.60 -11.14
CA PRO A 123 26.12 -11.50 -12.29
C PRO A 123 26.02 -12.94 -11.79
N THR A 124 25.07 -13.71 -12.34
CA THR A 124 25.19 -15.17 -12.35
C THR A 124 26.44 -15.50 -13.19
N GLU A 125 27.42 -16.10 -12.53
CA GLU A 125 28.64 -16.67 -13.13
C GLU A 125 28.31 -17.90 -13.99
#